data_AF-A0A2E2YI58-F1
#
_entry.id   AF-A0A2E2YI58-F1
#
_cell.length_a   1.000
_cell.length_b   1.000
_cell.length_c   1.000
_cell.angle_alpha   90.00
_cell.angle_beta   90.00
_cell.angle_gamma   90.00
#
_symmetry.space_group_name_H-M   'P 1'
#
loop_
_entity.id
_entity.type
_entity.pdbx_description
1 polymer ?
#
loop_
_entity_poly.entity_id
_entity_poly.type
_entity_poly.pdbx_seq_one_letter_code
_entity_poly.pdbx_strand_id
1 'polypeptide(L)'
;MSQQKSKSKDNTFITEDLKILPLSKLMAAEVIGVDLRKPLNETNKARIHKAFLKYQLLVFRNQDLNKSEQVSFTEQFGTLERHTLTNKGLSDSPFVHIVTNLDEHGHPTGKVKSTLWHSDKSFREAPSMATLLHAKCLPPNGGDTCFANMYAAYEALPDETKDELKDKKVIHSWELSRENIGRTLSQKEIDDAPPMVHPLIRQHPETSRNCLFLGMHASHIEGETVMKSRSRIEAL
;
A
#
# COMPACT_ATOMS: atom_id res chain seq x y z
N MET A 1 -64.70 15.11 22.40
CA MET A 1 -63.75 14.44 23.30
C MET A 1 -62.81 13.56 22.49
N SER A 2 -61.53 13.69 22.80
CA SER A 2 -60.36 12.88 22.45
C SER A 2 -60.02 12.55 20.99
N GLN A 3 -58.98 13.24 20.54
CA GLN A 3 -58.01 12.81 19.56
C GLN A 3 -57.34 11.48 19.98
N GLN A 4 -56.93 10.68 19.01
CA GLN A 4 -55.65 9.98 19.10
C GLN A 4 -55.03 9.87 17.69
N LYS A 5 -54.23 10.90 17.38
CA LYS A 5 -53.08 10.82 16.47
C LYS A 5 -51.97 10.02 17.16
N SER A 6 -50.95 9.64 16.38
CA SER A 6 -49.58 9.26 16.76
C SER A 6 -49.31 7.75 16.75
N LYS A 7 -48.29 7.22 16.07
CA LYS A 7 -47.20 7.79 15.26
C LYS A 7 -46.63 6.62 14.45
N SER A 8 -46.39 6.84 13.16
CA SER A 8 -45.41 6.07 12.41
C SER A 8 -44.07 6.17 13.13
N LYS A 9 -43.52 5.05 13.60
CA LYS A 9 -42.17 5.00 14.13
C LYS A 9 -41.24 4.47 13.03
N ASP A 10 -40.49 5.41 12.49
CA ASP A 10 -39.11 5.28 12.01
C ASP A 10 -38.79 4.09 11.10
N ASN A 11 -39.16 4.26 9.82
CA ASN A 11 -38.30 3.81 8.75
C ASN A 11 -37.07 4.73 8.71
N THR A 12 -36.09 4.49 9.58
CA THR A 12 -34.76 5.08 9.42
C THR A 12 -34.07 4.33 8.28
N PHE A 13 -34.38 4.71 7.05
CA PHE A 13 -33.48 4.42 5.92
C PHE A 13 -32.25 5.30 6.12
N ILE A 14 -31.25 4.80 6.86
CA ILE A 14 -29.90 5.31 6.73
C ILE A 14 -29.41 4.86 5.36
N THR A 15 -29.76 5.63 4.32
CA THR A 15 -29.04 5.55 3.07
C THR A 15 -27.68 6.17 3.33
N GLU A 16 -26.67 5.30 3.50
CA GLU A 16 -25.27 5.70 3.58
C GLU A 16 -24.90 6.41 2.26
N ASP A 17 -24.85 7.74 2.31
CA ASP A 17 -24.28 8.55 1.24
C ASP A 17 -22.75 8.43 1.26
N LEU A 18 -22.24 7.21 1.08
CA LEU A 18 -20.83 6.98 0.76
C LEU A 18 -20.54 7.73 -0.56
N LYS A 19 -19.60 8.66 -0.54
CA LYS A 19 -19.17 9.42 -1.72
C LYS A 19 -17.71 9.11 -2.02
N ILE A 20 -17.39 9.01 -3.30
CA ILE A 20 -16.04 8.72 -3.80
C ILE A 20 -15.67 9.86 -4.74
N LEU A 21 -14.82 10.76 -4.27
CA LEU A 21 -14.44 11.98 -4.97
C LEU A 21 -13.01 11.85 -5.49
N PRO A 22 -12.77 11.85 -6.81
CA PRO A 22 -11.41 11.81 -7.35
C PRO A 22 -10.57 12.99 -6.84
N LEU A 23 -9.34 12.71 -6.41
CA LEU A 23 -8.39 13.74 -5.97
C LEU A 23 -7.48 14.20 -7.09
N SER A 24 -7.32 13.39 -8.13
CA SER A 24 -6.64 13.78 -9.36
C SER A 24 -7.21 13.06 -10.57
N LYS A 25 -6.81 13.49 -11.78
CA LYS A 25 -7.14 12.78 -13.02
C LYS A 25 -6.36 11.47 -13.17
N LEU A 26 -5.22 11.34 -12.50
CA LEU A 26 -4.27 10.24 -12.69
C LEU A 26 -4.53 9.07 -11.75
N MET A 27 -4.80 9.36 -10.47
CA MET A 27 -5.06 8.38 -9.42
C MET A 27 -5.67 9.07 -8.19
N ALA A 28 -5.92 8.29 -7.14
CA ALA A 28 -6.42 8.72 -5.84
C ALA A 28 -7.87 9.21 -5.80
N ALA A 29 -8.61 8.79 -4.78
CA ALA A 29 -9.93 9.32 -4.45
C ALA A 29 -10.13 9.44 -2.94
N GLU A 30 -10.87 10.45 -2.53
CA GLU A 30 -11.36 10.60 -1.16
C GLU A 30 -12.67 9.84 -0.98
N VAL A 31 -12.77 9.08 0.11
CA VAL A 31 -13.98 8.35 0.50
C VAL A 31 -14.61 9.05 1.69
N ILE A 32 -15.84 9.52 1.52
CA ILE A 32 -16.60 10.32 2.51
C ILE A 32 -17.86 9.57 2.91
N GLY A 33 -18.31 9.75 4.15
CA GLY A 33 -19.55 9.17 4.65
C GLY A 33 -19.38 7.75 5.21
N VAL A 34 -18.17 7.38 5.62
CA VAL A 34 -17.85 6.08 6.21
C VAL A 34 -17.12 6.24 7.55
N ASP A 35 -17.51 5.41 8.52
CA ASP A 35 -16.86 5.27 9.82
C ASP A 35 -16.09 3.94 9.82
N LEU A 36 -14.76 3.98 9.73
CA LEU A 36 -13.93 2.79 9.59
C LEU A 36 -13.86 1.93 10.86
N ARG A 37 -14.38 2.44 12.00
CA ARG A 37 -14.48 1.68 13.26
C ARG A 37 -15.60 0.64 13.23
N LYS A 38 -16.49 0.74 12.24
CA LYS A 38 -17.66 -0.14 12.10
C LYS A 38 -17.47 -1.10 10.92
N PRO A 39 -18.02 -2.31 10.98
CA PRO A 39 -18.06 -3.20 9.82
C PRO A 39 -18.84 -2.53 8.68
N LEU A 40 -18.32 -2.63 7.47
CA LEU A 40 -19.01 -2.18 6.27
C LEU A 40 -20.10 -3.19 5.92
N ASN A 41 -21.24 -2.71 5.40
CA ASN A 41 -22.12 -3.62 4.67
C ASN A 41 -21.50 -3.99 3.31
N GLU A 42 -22.00 -5.07 2.71
CA GLU A 42 -21.48 -5.60 1.44
C GLU A 42 -21.53 -4.59 0.30
N THR A 43 -22.53 -3.70 0.27
CA THR A 43 -22.65 -2.66 -0.76
C THR A 43 -21.50 -1.67 -0.66
N ASN A 44 -21.20 -1.13 0.52
CA ASN A 44 -20.10 -0.18 0.69
C ASN A 44 -18.74 -0.84 0.54
N LYS A 45 -18.57 -2.06 1.03
CA LYS A 45 -17.35 -2.85 0.82
C LYS A 45 -17.04 -3.02 -0.67
N ALA A 46 -18.03 -3.44 -1.47
CA ALA A 46 -17.88 -3.57 -2.91
C ALA A 46 -17.60 -2.22 -3.61
N ARG A 47 -18.24 -1.13 -3.16
CA ARG A 47 -18.01 0.22 -3.71
C ARG A 47 -16.59 0.71 -3.41
N ILE A 48 -16.09 0.50 -2.19
CA ILE A 48 -14.73 0.88 -1.78
C ILE A 48 -13.71 0.04 -2.56
N HIS A 49 -13.88 -1.28 -2.64
CA HIS A 49 -12.97 -2.14 -3.40
C HIS A 49 -12.94 -1.77 -4.89
N LYS A 50 -14.10 -1.55 -5.52
CA LYS A 50 -14.16 -1.06 -6.92
C LYS A 50 -13.45 0.29 -7.09
N ALA A 51 -13.60 1.20 -6.13
CA ALA A 51 -12.89 2.47 -6.16
C ALA A 51 -11.38 2.30 -5.97
N PHE A 52 -10.95 1.39 -5.11
CA PHE A 52 -9.54 1.06 -4.93
C PHE A 52 -8.92 0.53 -6.23
N LEU A 53 -9.58 -0.39 -6.91
CA LEU A 53 -9.13 -0.88 -8.22
C LEU A 53 -9.03 0.23 -9.27
N LYS A 54 -9.99 1.17 -9.27
CA LYS A 54 -10.04 2.30 -10.21
C LYS A 54 -9.00 3.38 -9.94
N TYR A 55 -8.82 3.77 -8.67
CA TYR A 55 -8.02 4.93 -8.28
C TYR A 55 -6.68 4.59 -7.62
N GLN A 56 -6.42 3.30 -7.33
CA GLN A 56 -5.20 2.73 -6.73
C GLN A 56 -4.84 3.22 -5.31
N LEU A 57 -5.31 4.41 -4.93
CA LEU A 57 -5.14 5.03 -3.63
C LEU A 57 -6.50 5.56 -3.16
N LEU A 58 -6.85 5.26 -1.91
CA LEU A 58 -8.05 5.82 -1.27
C LEU A 58 -7.64 6.58 -0.02
N VAL A 59 -8.20 7.78 0.14
CA VAL A 59 -7.98 8.64 1.30
C VAL A 59 -9.25 8.67 2.13
N PHE A 60 -9.13 8.29 3.40
CA PHE A 60 -10.20 8.36 4.38
C PHE A 60 -9.83 9.43 5.41
N ARG A 61 -10.52 10.57 5.37
CA ARG A 61 -10.24 11.68 6.30
C ARG A 61 -10.90 11.45 7.66
N ASN A 62 -10.32 12.06 8.69
CA ASN A 62 -10.90 12.15 10.04
C ASN A 62 -11.24 10.79 10.67
N GLN A 63 -10.40 9.78 10.43
CA GLN A 63 -10.52 8.47 11.06
C GLN A 63 -9.56 8.40 12.25
N ASP A 64 -10.08 8.26 13.47
CA ASP A 64 -9.28 7.95 14.64
C ASP A 64 -9.49 6.49 15.02
N LEU A 65 -8.60 5.64 14.51
CA LEU A 65 -8.59 4.22 14.75
C LEU A 65 -7.60 3.89 15.86
N ASN A 66 -8.00 2.95 16.71
CA ASN A 66 -7.06 2.14 17.46
C ASN A 66 -6.53 0.98 16.58
N LYS A 67 -5.56 0.22 17.08
CA LYS A 67 -4.91 -0.86 16.32
C LYS A 67 -5.89 -1.99 15.96
N SER A 68 -6.81 -2.37 16.84
CA SER A 68 -7.76 -3.45 16.55
C SER A 68 -8.81 -3.01 15.53
N GLU A 69 -9.23 -1.75 15.54
CA GLU A 69 -10.11 -1.17 14.52
C GLU A 69 -9.41 -1.09 13.15
N GLN A 70 -8.14 -0.69 13.11
CA GLN A 70 -7.34 -0.68 11.88
C GLN A 70 -7.22 -2.09 11.29
N VAL A 71 -6.94 -3.10 12.13
CA VAL A 71 -6.91 -4.52 11.75
C VAL A 71 -8.28 -4.96 11.22
N SER A 72 -9.34 -4.70 11.98
CA SER A 72 -10.72 -5.13 11.64
C SER A 72 -11.22 -4.51 10.33
N PHE A 73 -10.84 -3.26 10.04
CA PHE A 73 -11.16 -2.64 8.75
C PHE A 73 -10.37 -3.28 7.60
N THR A 74 -9.07 -3.52 7.81
CA THR A 74 -8.19 -4.07 6.77
C THR A 74 -8.58 -5.51 6.41
N GLU A 75 -8.94 -6.35 7.40
CA GLU A 75 -9.39 -7.74 7.21
C GLU A 75 -10.63 -7.87 6.32
N GLN A 76 -11.44 -6.81 6.21
CA GLN A 76 -12.60 -6.83 5.32
C GLN A 76 -12.20 -6.90 3.84
N PHE A 77 -10.96 -6.58 3.47
CA PHE A 77 -10.49 -6.56 2.09
C PHE A 77 -9.50 -7.69 1.74
N GLY A 78 -9.14 -8.55 2.71
CA GLY A 78 -8.27 -9.69 2.45
C GLY A 78 -7.57 -10.22 3.70
N THR A 79 -6.74 -11.23 3.51
CA THR A 79 -5.94 -11.84 4.57
C THR A 79 -4.79 -10.91 4.98
N LEU A 80 -4.64 -10.67 6.28
CA LEU A 80 -3.53 -9.87 6.80
C LEU A 80 -2.22 -10.64 6.79
N GLU A 81 -1.17 -9.98 6.30
CA GLU A 81 0.19 -10.47 6.39
C GLU A 81 0.76 -10.18 7.78
N ARG A 82 1.29 -11.20 8.45
CA ARG A 82 1.97 -11.03 9.75
C ARG A 82 3.34 -10.39 9.55
N HIS A 83 3.74 -9.51 10.46
CA HIS A 83 5.12 -9.06 10.49
C HIS A 83 6.04 -10.15 11.03
N THR A 84 7.22 -10.28 10.42
CA THR A 84 8.22 -11.26 10.83
C THR A 84 8.78 -10.93 12.21
N LEU A 85 9.36 -11.95 12.84
CA LEU A 85 9.73 -12.03 14.26
C LEU A 85 10.69 -10.93 14.76
N THR A 86 11.28 -10.12 13.88
CA THR A 86 12.27 -9.07 14.16
C THR A 86 11.67 -7.69 14.50
N ASN A 87 10.35 -7.49 14.33
CA ASN A 87 9.65 -6.25 14.72
C ASN A 87 9.16 -6.22 16.18
N LYS A 88 9.69 -7.09 17.05
CA LYS A 88 9.41 -7.08 18.49
C LYS A 88 9.94 -5.78 19.10
N GLY A 89 9.07 -4.82 19.39
CA GLY A 89 9.47 -3.68 20.22
C GLY A 89 8.49 -2.50 20.23
N LEU A 90 7.87 -2.17 19.09
CA LEU A 90 7.05 -0.95 19.00
C LEU A 90 5.54 -1.24 18.97
N SER A 91 5.13 -2.39 18.45
CA SER A 91 3.72 -2.77 18.34
C SER A 91 3.40 -3.97 19.23
N ASP A 92 2.28 -3.86 19.95
CA ASP A 92 1.59 -4.94 20.68
C ASP A 92 0.69 -5.77 19.75
N SER A 93 0.54 -5.37 18.48
CA SER A 93 -0.20 -6.13 17.46
C SER A 93 0.75 -6.78 16.46
N PRO A 94 0.59 -8.08 16.14
CA PRO A 94 1.41 -8.76 15.14
C PRO A 94 1.11 -8.33 13.69
N PHE A 95 0.04 -7.55 13.48
CA PHE A 95 -0.45 -7.11 12.16
C PHE A 95 -0.26 -5.61 11.91
N VAL A 96 0.11 -4.83 12.94
CA VAL A 96 0.32 -3.39 12.80
C VAL A 96 1.81 -3.09 12.93
N HIS A 97 2.41 -2.60 11.85
CA HIS A 97 3.76 -2.04 11.87
C HIS A 97 3.72 -0.55 12.19
N ILE A 98 4.56 -0.13 13.14
CA ILE A 98 4.72 1.28 13.48
C ILE A 98 5.87 1.86 12.68
N VAL A 99 5.53 2.76 11.77
CA VAL A 99 6.50 3.62 11.07
C VAL A 99 6.59 4.92 11.86
N THR A 100 7.70 5.13 12.56
CA THR A 100 7.93 6.31 13.39
C THR A 100 9.37 6.82 13.26
N ASN A 101 9.52 8.13 13.35
CA ASN A 101 10.80 8.81 13.54
C ASN A 101 10.98 9.32 14.98
N LEU A 102 10.09 8.93 15.90
CA LEU A 102 10.20 9.25 17.32
C LEU A 102 11.09 8.23 18.03
N ASP A 103 11.84 8.69 19.03
CA ASP A 103 12.57 7.82 19.96
C ASP A 103 11.64 7.20 21.02
N GLU A 104 12.20 6.43 21.96
CA GLU A 104 11.45 5.80 23.06
C GLU A 104 10.80 6.78 24.04
N HIS A 105 11.24 8.05 24.02
CA HIS A 105 10.69 9.13 24.82
C HIS A 105 9.69 9.99 24.04
N GLY A 106 9.44 9.66 22.76
CA GLY A 106 8.51 10.39 21.90
C GLY A 106 9.11 11.62 21.23
N HIS A 107 10.43 11.81 21.27
CA HIS A 107 11.08 12.96 20.62
C HIS A 107 11.47 12.64 19.16
N PRO A 108 11.32 13.60 18.22
CA PRO A 108 11.78 13.42 16.85
C PRO A 108 13.29 13.17 16.78
N THR A 109 13.68 12.02 16.23
CA THR A 109 15.09 11.63 16.04
C THR A 109 15.79 12.40 14.92
N GLY A 110 15.05 13.16 14.11
CA GLY A 110 15.55 13.80 12.89
C GLY A 110 15.85 12.82 11.73
N LYS A 111 15.71 11.51 11.95
CA LYS A 111 15.98 10.48 10.93
C LYS A 111 14.70 10.11 10.19
N VAL A 112 14.66 10.41 8.88
CA VAL A 112 13.57 9.99 8.00
C VAL A 112 13.90 8.62 7.41
N LYS A 113 12.93 7.70 7.44
CA LYS A 113 13.03 6.36 6.85
C LYS A 113 12.12 6.28 5.61
N SER A 114 12.30 5.24 4.80
CA SER A 114 11.46 4.94 3.63
C SER A 114 11.38 6.07 2.60
N THR A 115 12.52 6.72 2.32
CA THR A 115 12.63 7.87 1.40
C THR A 115 12.83 7.49 -0.06
N LEU A 116 13.04 6.22 -0.37
CA LEU A 116 13.22 5.71 -1.73
C LEU A 116 11.89 5.20 -2.28
N TRP A 117 11.65 5.35 -3.59
CA TRP A 117 10.50 4.77 -4.27
C TRP A 117 10.50 3.25 -4.13
N HIS A 118 9.39 2.68 -3.65
CA HIS A 118 9.26 1.24 -3.47
C HIS A 118 7.80 0.79 -3.52
N SER A 119 7.61 -0.49 -3.82
CA SER A 119 6.41 -1.23 -3.46
C SER A 119 6.74 -2.08 -2.24
N ASP A 120 5.89 -2.03 -1.22
CA ASP A 120 6.10 -2.81 0.01
C ASP A 120 6.28 -4.30 -0.31
N LYS A 121 7.35 -4.88 0.26
CA LYS A 121 7.62 -6.31 0.24
C LYS A 121 7.56 -6.96 -1.13
N SER A 122 7.96 -6.24 -2.18
CA SER A 122 8.08 -6.80 -3.53
C SER A 122 9.10 -7.94 -3.64
N PHE A 123 9.88 -8.20 -2.58
CA PHE A 123 10.82 -9.33 -2.45
C PHE A 123 10.17 -10.59 -1.85
N ARG A 124 8.84 -10.62 -1.68
CA ARG A 124 8.08 -11.81 -1.25
C ARG A 124 7.50 -12.52 -2.45
N GLU A 125 7.40 -13.85 -2.39
CA GLU A 125 6.83 -14.69 -3.46
C GLU A 125 5.43 -14.22 -3.88
N ALA A 126 4.60 -13.87 -2.89
CA ALA A 126 3.32 -13.19 -3.06
C ALA A 126 3.41 -11.78 -2.45
N PRO A 127 3.67 -10.73 -3.26
CA PRO A 127 3.72 -9.35 -2.76
C PRO A 127 2.39 -8.89 -2.17
N SER A 128 2.43 -7.98 -1.20
CA SER A 128 1.24 -7.44 -0.54
C SER A 128 0.29 -6.78 -1.56
N MET A 129 -1.00 -7.09 -1.49
CA MET A 129 -2.02 -6.53 -2.39
C MET A 129 -2.24 -5.03 -2.15
N ALA A 130 -2.22 -4.63 -0.87
CA ALA A 130 -2.47 -3.26 -0.44
C ALA A 130 -1.78 -3.00 0.90
N THR A 131 -1.47 -1.73 1.14
CA THR A 131 -1.01 -1.23 2.43
C THR A 131 -2.03 -0.23 2.96
N LEU A 132 -2.42 -0.38 4.23
CA LEU A 132 -3.22 0.61 4.93
C LEU A 132 -2.34 1.36 5.92
N LEU A 133 -2.16 2.67 5.67
CA LEU A 133 -1.40 3.56 6.54
C LEU A 133 -2.35 4.49 7.29
N HIS A 134 -2.22 4.53 8.62
CA HIS A 134 -3.00 5.40 9.49
C HIS A 134 -2.10 6.41 10.20
N ALA A 135 -2.32 7.70 9.96
CA ALA A 135 -1.55 8.77 10.58
C ALA A 135 -1.96 8.96 12.05
N LYS A 136 -1.01 8.76 12.99
CA LYS A 136 -1.22 9.01 14.43
C LYS A 136 -0.62 10.33 14.91
N CYS A 137 0.53 10.71 14.37
CA CYS A 137 1.18 11.98 14.65
C CYS A 137 1.82 12.47 13.36
N LEU A 138 1.50 13.70 12.95
CA LEU A 138 2.05 14.33 11.75
C LEU A 138 3.11 15.35 12.14
N PRO A 139 4.20 15.48 11.37
CA PRO A 139 5.14 16.57 11.57
C PRO A 139 4.46 17.94 11.30
N PRO A 140 4.93 19.03 11.91
CA PRO A 140 4.33 20.35 11.71
C PRO A 140 4.47 20.87 10.27
N ASN A 141 5.50 20.41 9.55
CA ASN A 141 5.76 20.73 8.14
C ASN A 141 6.41 19.53 7.44
N GLY A 142 6.11 19.34 6.16
CA GLY A 142 6.65 18.25 5.34
C GLY A 142 6.12 16.86 5.74
N GLY A 143 6.87 15.81 5.41
CA GLY A 143 6.47 14.42 5.69
C GLY A 143 5.42 13.86 4.73
N ASP A 144 5.26 14.50 3.57
CA ASP A 144 4.35 14.02 2.53
C ASP A 144 4.72 12.60 2.09
N THR A 145 3.69 11.79 1.82
CA THR A 145 3.87 10.48 1.19
C THR A 145 3.56 10.61 -0.30
N CYS A 146 4.57 10.44 -1.13
CA CYS A 146 4.43 10.48 -2.58
C CYS A 146 4.00 9.11 -3.12
N PHE A 147 3.14 9.11 -4.14
CA PHE A 147 2.68 7.89 -4.82
C PHE A 147 2.90 8.04 -6.33
N ALA A 148 3.24 6.94 -7.00
CA ALA A 148 3.41 6.87 -8.45
C ALA A 148 2.41 5.88 -9.06
N ASN A 149 1.78 6.27 -10.18
CA ASN A 149 0.87 5.39 -10.91
C ASN A 149 1.66 4.53 -11.90
N MET A 150 1.93 3.29 -11.51
CA MET A 150 2.72 2.36 -12.34
C MET A 150 1.96 1.83 -13.56
N TYR A 151 0.63 1.97 -13.63
CA TYR A 151 -0.12 1.74 -14.87
C TYR A 151 0.19 2.84 -15.88
N ALA A 152 0.10 4.10 -15.44
CA ALA A 152 0.39 5.25 -16.30
C ALA A 152 1.86 5.28 -16.75
N ALA A 153 2.79 4.87 -15.87
CA ALA A 153 4.20 4.71 -16.22
C ALA A 153 4.38 3.70 -17.36
N TYR A 154 3.72 2.53 -17.28
CA TYR A 154 3.73 1.54 -18.36
C TYR A 154 3.09 2.07 -19.65
N GLU A 155 1.91 2.70 -19.55
CA GLU A 155 1.15 3.23 -20.69
C GLU A 155 1.97 4.29 -21.46
N ALA A 156 2.79 5.07 -20.76
CA ALA A 156 3.65 6.11 -21.32
C ALA A 156 4.92 5.58 -22.03
N LEU A 157 5.25 4.29 -21.90
CA LEU A 157 6.39 3.72 -22.61
C LEU A 157 6.14 3.65 -24.13
N PRO A 158 7.17 3.87 -24.98
CA PRO A 158 7.11 3.53 -26.40
C PRO A 158 6.80 2.05 -26.61
N ASP A 159 6.10 1.70 -27.68
CA ASP A 159 5.68 0.33 -27.94
C ASP A 159 6.88 -0.60 -28.16
N GLU A 160 7.97 -0.11 -28.76
CA GLU A 160 9.22 -0.86 -28.90
C GLU A 160 9.83 -1.22 -27.53
N THR A 161 9.70 -0.31 -26.55
CA THR A 161 10.16 -0.57 -25.18
C THR A 161 9.25 -1.57 -24.49
N LYS A 162 7.93 -1.50 -24.69
CA LYS A 162 7.00 -2.50 -24.15
C LYS A 162 7.31 -3.89 -24.72
N ASP A 163 7.57 -3.99 -26.02
CA ASP A 163 7.91 -5.25 -26.69
C ASP A 163 9.23 -5.85 -26.21
N GLU A 164 10.25 -5.02 -25.99
CA GLU A 164 11.54 -5.43 -25.42
C GLU A 164 11.37 -6.01 -24.00
N LEU A 165 10.48 -5.43 -23.20
CA LEU A 165 10.35 -5.73 -21.77
C LEU A 165 9.29 -6.80 -21.45
N LYS A 166 8.40 -7.17 -22.38
CA LYS A 166 7.19 -7.96 -22.11
C LYS A 166 7.45 -9.31 -21.42
N ASP A 167 8.56 -9.96 -21.74
CA ASP A 167 8.94 -11.27 -21.19
C ASP A 167 10.06 -11.16 -20.14
N LYS A 168 10.49 -9.94 -19.82
CA LYS A 168 11.56 -9.70 -18.85
C LYS A 168 11.02 -9.89 -17.44
N LYS A 169 11.83 -10.54 -16.61
CA LYS A 169 11.63 -10.65 -15.17
C LYS A 169 12.69 -9.89 -14.42
N VAL A 170 12.36 -9.44 -13.22
CA VAL A 170 13.23 -8.68 -12.32
C VAL A 170 13.36 -9.46 -11.01
N ILE A 171 14.59 -9.54 -10.52
CA ILE A 171 14.89 -10.06 -9.19
C ILE A 171 14.70 -8.92 -8.19
N HIS A 172 13.80 -9.11 -7.23
CA HIS A 172 13.60 -8.23 -6.10
C HIS A 172 14.35 -8.78 -4.88
N SER A 173 15.36 -8.05 -4.40
CA SER A 173 16.22 -8.48 -3.29
C SER A 173 16.13 -7.52 -2.11
N TRP A 174 15.68 -8.02 -0.97
CA TRP A 174 15.68 -7.25 0.27
C TRP A 174 17.10 -6.96 0.72
N GLU A 175 17.97 -7.98 0.72
CA GLU A 175 19.39 -7.88 1.08
C GLU A 175 20.09 -6.75 0.34
N LEU A 176 20.11 -6.80 -1.00
CA LEU A 176 20.80 -5.79 -1.81
C LEU A 176 20.20 -4.40 -1.61
N SER A 177 18.88 -4.31 -1.47
CA SER A 177 18.23 -3.02 -1.21
C SER A 177 18.60 -2.41 0.16
N ARG A 178 18.92 -3.25 1.15
CA ARG A 178 19.37 -2.81 2.48
C ARG A 178 20.85 -2.50 2.50
N GLU A 179 21.66 -3.28 1.81
CA GLU A 179 23.08 -3.01 1.60
C GLU A 179 23.31 -1.66 0.90
N ASN A 180 22.51 -1.34 -0.13
CA ASN A 180 22.56 -0.05 -0.85
C ASN A 180 22.32 1.18 0.06
N ILE A 181 21.72 1.00 1.24
CA ILE A 181 21.50 2.06 2.24
C ILE A 181 22.35 1.87 3.50
N GLY A 182 23.42 1.08 3.40
CA GLY A 182 24.38 0.86 4.48
C GLY A 182 23.91 -0.07 5.61
N ARG A 183 22.91 -0.93 5.35
CA ARG A 183 22.40 -1.90 6.32
C ARG A 183 22.70 -3.33 5.86
N THR A 184 23.65 -3.97 6.53
CA THR A 184 23.90 -5.41 6.39
C THR A 184 22.82 -6.23 7.11
N LEU A 185 22.27 -7.23 6.43
CA LEU A 185 21.31 -8.17 7.01
C LEU A 185 22.02 -9.33 7.72
N SER A 186 21.41 -9.87 8.76
CA SER A 186 21.83 -11.16 9.32
C SER A 186 21.46 -12.33 8.39
N GLN A 187 22.15 -13.47 8.50
CA GLN A 187 21.81 -14.66 7.72
C GLN A 187 20.35 -15.08 7.90
N LYS A 188 19.85 -15.02 9.13
CA LYS A 188 18.44 -15.31 9.44
C LYS A 188 17.46 -14.40 8.70
N GLU A 189 17.80 -13.14 8.51
CA GLU A 189 16.98 -12.18 7.76
C GLU A 189 17.01 -12.46 6.25
N ILE A 190 18.17 -12.87 5.73
CA ILE A 190 18.33 -13.27 4.33
C ILE A 190 17.51 -14.54 4.06
N ASP A 191 17.61 -15.54 4.94
CA ASP A 191 16.86 -16.81 4.83
C ASP A 191 15.34 -16.60 4.94
N ASP A 192 14.90 -15.60 5.73
CA ASP A 192 13.48 -15.25 5.87
C ASP A 192 12.91 -14.58 4.62
N ALA A 193 13.72 -13.80 3.90
CA ALA A 193 13.29 -13.03 2.74
C ALA A 193 14.32 -13.12 1.60
N PRO A 194 14.50 -14.32 1.01
CA PRO A 194 15.41 -14.51 -0.10
C PRO A 194 14.93 -13.73 -1.32
N PRO A 195 15.81 -13.41 -2.28
CA PRO A 195 15.41 -12.71 -3.49
C PRO A 195 14.32 -13.46 -4.26
N MET A 196 13.35 -12.72 -4.80
CA MET A 196 12.22 -13.27 -5.56
C MET A 196 12.18 -12.72 -6.97
N VAL A 197 11.78 -13.57 -7.92
CA VAL A 197 11.66 -13.20 -9.34
C VAL A 197 10.23 -12.85 -9.67
N HIS A 198 10.01 -11.66 -10.25
CA HIS A 198 8.69 -11.21 -10.71
C HIS A 198 8.73 -10.68 -12.14
N PRO A 199 7.63 -10.73 -12.90
CA PRO A 199 7.54 -10.04 -14.19
C PRO A 199 7.84 -8.54 -14.04
N LEU A 200 8.67 -7.99 -14.93
CA LEU A 200 8.93 -6.55 -14.98
C LEU A 200 7.64 -5.79 -15.32
N ILE A 201 6.95 -6.26 -16.35
CA ILE A 201 5.59 -5.86 -16.67
C ILE A 201 4.66 -6.90 -16.03
N ARG A 202 3.95 -6.50 -14.98
CA ARG A 202 2.97 -7.36 -14.31
C ARG A 202 1.56 -6.99 -14.74
N GLN A 203 0.70 -7.98 -14.86
CA GLN A 203 -0.73 -7.77 -15.03
C GLN A 203 -1.42 -7.81 -13.67
N HIS A 204 -2.26 -6.83 -13.37
CA HIS A 204 -3.07 -6.84 -12.16
C HIS A 204 -4.18 -7.90 -12.27
N PRO A 205 -4.35 -8.79 -11.28
CA PRO A 205 -5.24 -9.95 -11.40
C PRO A 205 -6.72 -9.56 -11.58
N GLU A 206 -7.18 -8.47 -10.96
CA GLU A 206 -8.60 -8.08 -11.04
C GLU A 206 -8.94 -7.06 -12.13
N THR A 207 -7.96 -6.27 -12.59
CA THR A 207 -8.21 -5.20 -13.59
C THR A 207 -7.65 -5.57 -14.96
N SER A 208 -6.83 -6.60 -15.04
CA SER A 208 -6.08 -7.03 -16.23
C SER A 208 -5.19 -5.95 -16.85
N ARG A 209 -4.97 -4.82 -16.15
CA ARG A 209 -4.09 -3.75 -16.59
C ARG A 209 -2.63 -4.11 -16.34
N ASN A 210 -1.76 -3.75 -17.27
CA ASN A 210 -0.32 -3.92 -17.15
C ASN A 210 0.30 -2.72 -16.41
N CYS A 211 1.20 -2.99 -15.48
CA CYS A 211 2.02 -1.98 -14.83
C CYS A 211 3.49 -2.42 -14.75
N LEU A 212 4.39 -1.44 -14.62
CA LEU A 212 5.77 -1.70 -14.26
C LEU A 212 5.86 -2.09 -12.78
N PHE A 213 6.60 -3.14 -12.47
CA PHE A 213 6.82 -3.59 -11.10
C PHE A 213 8.26 -3.34 -10.66
N LEU A 214 8.54 -2.08 -10.34
CA LEU A 214 9.86 -1.57 -10.01
C LEU A 214 9.85 -0.81 -8.67
N GLY A 215 11.04 -0.51 -8.16
CA GLY A 215 11.27 0.19 -6.90
C GLY A 215 12.59 -0.21 -6.29
N MET A 216 12.91 0.27 -5.09
CA MET A 216 14.24 0.09 -4.48
C MET A 216 14.69 -1.37 -4.30
N HIS A 217 13.73 -2.30 -4.28
CA HIS A 217 14.01 -3.73 -4.15
C HIS A 217 14.35 -4.40 -5.48
N ALA A 218 13.96 -3.81 -6.62
CA ALA A 218 14.32 -4.29 -7.94
C ALA A 218 15.83 -4.21 -8.12
N SER A 219 16.49 -5.37 -8.11
CA SER A 219 17.95 -5.47 -8.16
C SER A 219 18.45 -5.50 -9.59
N HIS A 220 17.97 -6.45 -10.38
CA HIS A 220 18.45 -6.69 -11.75
C HIS A 220 17.45 -7.52 -12.55
N ILE A 221 17.58 -7.46 -13.87
CA ILE A 221 16.81 -8.29 -14.81
C ILE A 221 17.34 -9.73 -14.74
N GLU A 222 16.45 -10.71 -14.67
CA GLU A 222 16.78 -12.14 -14.66
C GLU A 222 17.62 -12.51 -15.90
N GLY A 223 18.73 -13.21 -15.69
CA GLY A 223 19.68 -13.59 -16.74
C GLY A 223 20.68 -12.48 -17.12
N GLU A 224 20.62 -11.31 -16.50
CA GLU A 224 21.58 -10.22 -16.69
C GLU A 224 22.39 -9.98 -15.39
N THR A 225 23.56 -9.34 -15.51
CA THR A 225 24.30 -8.94 -14.31
C THR A 225 23.66 -7.71 -13.67
N VAL A 226 23.87 -7.52 -12.36
CA VAL A 226 23.44 -6.31 -11.64
C VAL A 226 23.96 -5.06 -12.32
N MET A 227 25.25 -5.05 -12.65
CA MET A 227 25.89 -3.91 -13.32
C MET A 227 25.25 -3.58 -14.67
N LYS A 228 24.86 -4.58 -15.47
CA LYS A 228 24.29 -4.38 -16.81
C LYS A 228 22.87 -3.83 -16.77
N SER A 229 22.03 -4.38 -15.90
CA SER A 229 20.58 -4.10 -15.93
C SER A 229 20.16 -2.92 -15.05
N ARG A 230 20.99 -2.51 -14.09
CA ARG A 230 20.66 -1.44 -13.15
C ARG A 230 20.40 -0.10 -13.84
N SER A 231 21.23 0.30 -14.81
CA SER A 231 21.00 1.54 -15.57
C SER A 231 19.70 1.49 -16.39
N ARG A 232 19.28 0.31 -16.85
CA ARG A 232 17.99 0.14 -17.54
C ARG A 232 16.82 0.27 -16.57
N ILE A 233 16.91 -0.33 -15.39
CA ILE A 233 15.88 -0.22 -14.33
C ILE A 233 15.76 1.23 -13.85
N GLU A 234 16.88 1.95 -13.69
CA GLU A 234 16.88 3.36 -13.24
C GLU A 234 16.33 4.33 -14.30
N ALA A 235 16.40 3.97 -15.58
CA ALA A 235 15.86 4.76 -16.67
C ALA A 235 14.35 4.57 -16.90
N LEU A 236 13.77 3.49 -16.37
CA LEU A 236 12.34 3.17 -16.42
C LEU A 236 11.58 3.82 -15.26
#